data_AF-A0A3D2P1U5-F1
#
_entry.id   AF-A0A3D2P1U5-F1
#
_cell.length_a   1.000
_cell.length_b   1.000
_cell.length_c   1.000
_cell.angle_alpha   90.00
_cell.angle_beta   90.00
_cell.angle_gamma   90.00
#
_symmetry.space_group_name_H-M   'P 1'
#
loop_
_entity.id
_entity.type
_entity.pdbx_description
1 polymer ?
#
loop_
_entity_poly.entity_id
_entity_poly.type
_entity_poly.pdbx_seq_one_letter_code
_entity_poly.pdbx_strand_id
1 'polypeptide(L)'
;ADTCEKVGKKDCVGFEYSDLKGMRVAYVKGAPALNVNNQAYLAYGGLTWDDVKIVEFGGFGDSWAGMINGDVDAAFASTNSGKVYEAENGPRGVVIPPIDPNNKEGLARMQEIAPFFTPMNATVGATIDGKQPRPTAGYAYPVLIAMADQDPDLVYNMTKAMVDLFDVYDGNAPGISGWSKDKQNFSWVVPYHDGAVRYWKEIGLWTDEANAHNDNLMKRQAALRAAWDQLSSQNPENWEEAWDKARRDALKAGGFGVVF
;
A
#
# COMPACT_ATOMS: atom_id res chain seq x y z
N ALA A 1 4.53 -29.91 3.84
CA ALA A 1 3.14 -30.18 3.45
C ALA A 1 2.24 -30.55 4.64
N ASP A 2 2.25 -29.99 5.85
CA ASP A 2 3.03 -28.96 6.52
C ASP A 2 3.07 -27.58 5.85
N THR A 3 2.64 -26.61 6.67
CA THR A 3 2.45 -25.15 6.52
C THR A 3 1.47 -24.66 5.45
N CYS A 4 0.16 -24.50 5.72
CA CYS A 4 -0.82 -25.60 5.76
C CYS A 4 -1.19 -26.13 4.34
N GLU A 5 -0.24 -26.81 3.69
CA GLU A 5 -0.17 -27.02 2.22
C GLU A 5 -0.09 -25.73 1.41
N LYS A 6 0.87 -24.91 1.89
CA LYS A 6 1.51 -23.74 1.29
C LYS A 6 0.51 -22.66 0.90
N VAL A 7 -0.13 -22.23 1.98
CA VAL A 7 -1.06 -21.12 2.24
C VAL A 7 -2.40 -21.13 1.50
N GLY A 8 -2.75 -22.27 0.89
CA GLY A 8 -4.11 -22.56 0.47
C GLY A 8 -4.70 -23.73 1.24
N LYS A 9 -5.39 -23.43 2.34
CA LYS A 9 -6.42 -24.29 2.98
C LYS A 9 -7.30 -23.39 3.87
N LYS A 10 -8.61 -23.37 3.64
CA LYS A 10 -9.57 -22.44 4.27
C LYS A 10 -9.52 -22.43 5.81
N ASP A 11 -9.17 -23.57 6.41
CA ASP A 11 -9.11 -23.75 7.87
C ASP A 11 -7.67 -23.79 8.42
N CYS A 12 -6.70 -23.17 7.74
CA CYS A 12 -5.35 -23.03 8.29
C CYS A 12 -5.36 -22.06 9.48
N VAL A 13 -5.53 -22.61 10.68
CA VAL A 13 -5.51 -21.87 11.94
C VAL A 13 -4.07 -21.73 12.44
N GLY A 14 -3.71 -20.54 12.89
CA GLY A 14 -2.41 -20.27 13.53
C GLY A 14 -1.27 -19.97 12.55
N PHE A 15 -1.53 -19.82 11.26
CA PHE A 15 -0.53 -19.36 10.31
C PHE A 15 -0.32 -17.85 10.43
N GLU A 16 0.95 -17.46 10.61
CA GLU A 16 1.38 -16.08 10.81
C GLU A 16 2.37 -15.64 9.73
N TYR A 17 2.62 -14.33 9.63
CA TYR A 17 3.58 -13.80 8.64
C TYR A 17 5.02 -14.29 8.88
N SER A 18 5.38 -14.65 10.10
CA SER A 18 6.67 -15.26 10.46
C SER A 18 6.86 -16.66 9.85
N ASP A 19 5.77 -17.38 9.55
CA ASP A 19 5.79 -18.72 8.94
C ASP A 19 6.15 -18.70 7.44
N LEU A 20 6.23 -17.52 6.82
CA LEU A 20 6.66 -17.37 5.43
C LEU A 20 8.14 -17.70 5.23
N LYS A 21 8.92 -17.90 6.30
CA LYS A 21 10.35 -18.21 6.22
C LYS A 21 10.61 -19.46 5.34
N GLY A 22 11.42 -19.29 4.31
CA GLY A 22 11.80 -20.31 3.33
C GLY A 22 10.73 -20.61 2.27
N MET A 23 9.57 -19.96 2.33
CA MET A 23 8.49 -20.10 1.35
C MET A 23 8.75 -19.29 0.08
N ARG A 24 8.03 -19.61 -1.00
CA ARG A 24 8.08 -18.87 -2.25
C ARG A 24 7.18 -17.64 -2.18
N VAL A 25 7.73 -16.44 -2.35
CA VAL A 25 6.98 -15.18 -2.32
C VAL A 25 7.07 -14.51 -3.69
N ALA A 26 5.92 -14.04 -4.19
CA ALA A 26 5.84 -13.41 -5.49
C ALA A 26 6.54 -12.05 -5.49
N TYR A 27 7.31 -11.80 -6.54
CA TYR A 27 7.94 -10.51 -6.83
C TYR A 27 7.49 -10.03 -8.21
N VAL A 28 6.81 -8.88 -8.26
CA VAL A 28 6.15 -8.40 -9.49
C VAL A 28 6.97 -7.30 -10.13
N LYS A 29 7.53 -7.56 -11.32
CA LYS A 29 8.40 -6.60 -12.03
C LYS A 29 7.63 -5.40 -12.58
N GLY A 30 6.47 -5.64 -13.18
CA GLY A 30 5.64 -4.59 -13.77
C GLY A 30 4.85 -3.75 -12.77
N ALA A 31 4.89 -4.09 -11.47
CA ALA A 31 4.22 -3.34 -10.42
C ALA A 31 5.04 -3.35 -9.10
N PRO A 32 6.18 -2.63 -9.04
CA PRO A 32 7.09 -2.66 -7.90
C PRO A 32 6.46 -2.27 -6.55
N ALA A 33 5.40 -1.45 -6.56
CA ALA A 33 4.66 -1.08 -5.34
C ALA A 33 4.11 -2.30 -4.57
N LEU A 34 3.75 -3.39 -5.28
CA LEU A 34 3.31 -4.63 -4.63
C LEU A 34 4.44 -5.29 -3.83
N ASN A 35 5.69 -5.11 -4.26
CA ASN A 35 6.86 -5.67 -3.58
C ASN A 35 7.16 -4.90 -2.29
N VAL A 36 6.96 -3.57 -2.29
CA VAL A 36 7.06 -2.76 -1.05
C VAL A 36 6.02 -3.24 -0.02
N ASN A 37 4.80 -3.53 -0.47
CA ASN A 37 3.77 -4.06 0.41
C ASN A 37 4.11 -5.45 0.93
N ASN A 38 4.54 -6.38 0.07
CA ASN A 38 5.04 -7.70 0.50
C ASN A 38 6.16 -7.57 1.54
N GLN A 39 7.13 -6.69 1.30
CA GLN A 39 8.24 -6.44 2.21
C GLN A 39 7.77 -5.93 3.58
N ALA A 40 6.78 -5.03 3.62
CA ALA A 40 6.22 -4.52 4.87
C ALA A 40 5.54 -5.63 5.69
N TYR A 41 4.83 -6.55 5.03
CA TYR A 41 4.22 -7.72 5.67
C TYR A 41 5.25 -8.77 6.11
N LEU A 42 6.31 -8.99 5.35
CA LEU A 42 7.45 -9.81 5.79
C LEU A 42 8.12 -9.19 7.03
N ALA A 43 8.36 -7.87 7.00
CA ALA A 43 8.95 -7.14 8.11
C ALA A 43 8.09 -7.23 9.39
N TYR A 44 6.76 -7.18 9.27
CA TYR A 44 5.85 -7.45 10.38
C TYR A 44 6.14 -8.82 11.05
N GLY A 45 6.28 -9.87 10.23
CA GLY A 45 6.66 -11.21 10.66
C GLY A 45 8.11 -11.37 11.14
N GLY A 46 8.92 -10.30 11.11
CA GLY A 46 10.35 -10.34 11.46
C GLY A 46 11.23 -10.95 10.37
N LEU A 47 10.76 -10.96 9.13
CA LEU A 47 11.44 -11.53 7.97
C LEU A 47 11.90 -10.43 7.01
N THR A 48 12.89 -10.77 6.19
CA THR A 48 13.34 -9.98 5.04
C THR A 48 13.17 -10.78 3.75
N TRP A 49 13.49 -10.16 2.60
CA TRP A 49 13.55 -10.89 1.33
C TRP A 49 14.58 -12.04 1.34
N ASP A 50 15.62 -11.96 2.16
CA ASP A 50 16.64 -13.02 2.30
C ASP A 50 16.12 -14.25 3.06
N ASP A 51 15.05 -14.09 3.83
CA ASP A 51 14.41 -15.20 4.55
C ASP A 51 13.44 -16.00 3.67
N VAL A 52 13.18 -15.57 2.42
CA VAL A 52 12.20 -16.20 1.51
C VAL A 52 12.78 -16.52 0.14
N LYS A 53 12.07 -17.30 -0.67
CA LYS A 53 12.43 -17.62 -2.05
C LYS A 53 11.66 -16.72 -3.01
N ILE A 54 12.33 -15.78 -3.65
CA ILE A 54 11.71 -14.88 -4.62
C ILE A 54 11.31 -15.66 -5.88
N VAL A 55 10.07 -15.49 -6.33
CA VAL A 55 9.59 -15.95 -7.65
C VAL A 55 9.09 -14.74 -8.44
N GLU A 56 9.72 -14.47 -9.58
CA GLU A 56 9.45 -13.27 -10.36
C GLU A 56 8.27 -13.46 -11.32
N PHE A 57 7.42 -12.44 -11.42
CA PHE A 57 6.27 -12.39 -12.34
C PHE A 57 6.25 -11.07 -13.11
N GLY A 58 5.69 -11.09 -14.32
CA GLY A 58 5.55 -9.92 -15.18
C GLY A 58 4.59 -8.89 -14.59
N GLY A 59 3.41 -9.33 -14.15
CA GLY A 59 2.39 -8.47 -13.53
C GLY A 59 1.60 -9.13 -12.40
N PHE A 60 0.68 -8.34 -11.83
CA PHE A 60 -0.24 -8.79 -10.77
C PHE A 60 -1.03 -10.03 -11.19
N GLY A 61 -1.61 -10.02 -12.40
CA GLY A 61 -2.38 -11.14 -12.92
C GLY A 61 -1.58 -12.45 -12.97
N ASP A 62 -0.34 -12.38 -13.47
CA ASP A 62 0.57 -13.54 -13.57
C ASP A 62 0.94 -14.08 -12.18
N SER A 63 1.22 -13.20 -11.22
CA SER A 63 1.55 -13.61 -9.85
C SER A 63 0.40 -14.36 -9.17
N TRP A 64 -0.84 -13.95 -9.43
CA TRP A 64 -2.01 -14.63 -8.89
C TRP A 64 -2.38 -15.90 -9.64
N ALA A 65 -2.12 -15.97 -10.95
CA ALA A 65 -2.18 -17.24 -11.68
C ALA A 65 -1.17 -18.25 -11.11
N GLY A 66 0.07 -17.82 -10.82
CA GLY A 66 1.06 -18.63 -10.12
C GLY A 66 0.63 -19.02 -8.71
N MET A 67 -0.03 -18.11 -7.97
CA MET A 67 -0.58 -18.38 -6.64
C MET A 67 -1.69 -19.44 -6.70
N ILE A 68 -2.54 -19.43 -7.72
CA ILE A 68 -3.58 -20.44 -7.93
C ILE A 68 -2.96 -21.79 -8.32
N ASN A 69 -2.00 -21.79 -9.25
CA ASN A 69 -1.35 -22.99 -9.78
C ASN A 69 -0.38 -23.66 -8.79
N GLY A 70 0.08 -22.95 -7.77
CA GLY A 70 1.05 -23.47 -6.80
C GLY A 70 2.50 -23.25 -7.19
N ASP A 71 2.76 -22.28 -8.07
CA ASP A 71 4.10 -21.82 -8.42
C ASP A 71 4.70 -20.94 -7.31
N VAL A 72 3.84 -20.31 -6.51
CA VAL A 72 4.22 -19.47 -5.38
C VAL A 72 3.34 -19.77 -4.16
N ASP A 73 3.87 -19.46 -2.98
CA ASP A 73 3.24 -19.71 -1.68
C ASP A 73 2.74 -18.42 -1.03
N ALA A 74 2.96 -17.24 -1.60
CA ALA A 74 2.38 -15.98 -1.13
C ALA A 74 2.42 -14.90 -2.23
N ALA A 75 1.38 -14.09 -2.30
CA ALA A 75 1.29 -12.93 -3.19
C ALA A 75 0.49 -11.80 -2.49
N PHE A 76 0.79 -10.56 -2.83
CA PHE A 76 0.08 -9.40 -2.30
C PHE A 76 -1.22 -9.13 -3.08
N ALA A 77 -2.31 -8.83 -2.37
CA ALA A 77 -3.52 -8.24 -2.92
C ALA A 77 -4.39 -7.62 -1.82
N SER A 78 -5.32 -6.73 -2.21
CA SER A 78 -6.47 -6.38 -1.38
C SER A 78 -7.39 -7.59 -1.23
N THR A 79 -7.95 -7.79 -0.04
CA THR A 79 -8.81 -8.94 0.31
C THR A 79 -10.03 -9.11 -0.61
N ASN A 80 -10.49 -8.03 -1.23
CA ASN A 80 -11.66 -7.97 -2.11
C ASN A 80 -11.30 -7.98 -3.62
N SER A 81 -10.04 -8.25 -3.99
CA SER A 81 -9.65 -8.31 -5.40
C SER A 81 -10.22 -9.57 -6.06
N GLY A 82 -10.65 -9.47 -7.32
CA GLY A 82 -11.22 -10.60 -8.06
C GLY A 82 -10.32 -11.84 -8.08
N LYS A 83 -9.00 -11.67 -8.15
CA LYS A 83 -8.02 -12.77 -8.10
C LYS A 83 -7.96 -13.50 -6.77
N VAL A 84 -8.24 -12.82 -5.66
CA VAL A 84 -8.29 -13.46 -4.33
C VAL A 84 -9.56 -14.29 -4.20
N TYR A 85 -10.70 -13.80 -4.71
CA TYR A 85 -11.94 -14.58 -4.80
C TYR A 85 -11.80 -15.80 -5.73
N GLU A 86 -11.10 -15.66 -6.86
CA GLU A 86 -10.77 -16.77 -7.74
C GLU A 86 -9.94 -17.83 -7.01
N ALA A 87 -8.91 -17.42 -6.27
CA ALA A 87 -8.09 -18.32 -5.46
C ALA A 87 -8.89 -19.01 -4.35
N GLU A 88 -9.78 -18.29 -3.64
CA GLU A 88 -10.66 -18.89 -2.61
C GLU A 88 -11.54 -20.01 -3.18
N ASN A 89 -12.11 -19.79 -4.37
CA ASN A 89 -12.97 -20.77 -5.04
C ASN A 89 -12.19 -21.91 -5.71
N GLY A 90 -10.87 -21.79 -5.80
CA GLY A 90 -9.99 -22.82 -6.32
C GLY A 90 -9.77 -23.98 -5.33
N PRO A 91 -9.25 -25.13 -5.80
CA PRO A 91 -9.07 -26.33 -4.98
C PRO A 91 -8.06 -26.13 -3.83
N ARG A 92 -7.17 -25.13 -3.94
CA ARG A 92 -6.24 -24.74 -2.88
C ARG A 92 -6.85 -23.72 -1.93
N GLY A 93 -7.79 -22.88 -2.35
CA GLY A 93 -8.26 -21.78 -1.50
C GLY A 93 -7.16 -20.74 -1.21
N VAL A 94 -7.40 -19.90 -0.21
CA VAL A 94 -6.49 -18.82 0.21
C VAL A 94 -6.57 -18.59 1.71
N VAL A 95 -5.47 -18.16 2.31
CA VAL A 95 -5.39 -17.76 3.73
C VAL A 95 -4.93 -16.30 3.80
N ILE A 96 -5.59 -15.51 4.64
CA ILE A 96 -5.16 -14.15 5.00
C ILE A 96 -4.68 -14.19 6.45
N PRO A 97 -3.36 -14.22 6.71
CA PRO A 97 -2.84 -14.24 8.08
C PRO A 97 -3.28 -12.98 8.83
N PRO A 98 -3.66 -13.08 10.11
CA PRO A 98 -4.07 -11.90 10.86
C PRO A 98 -2.87 -11.00 11.18
N ILE A 99 -3.12 -9.69 11.26
CA ILE A 99 -2.23 -8.73 11.93
C ILE A 99 -2.81 -8.47 13.31
N ASP A 100 -2.07 -8.80 14.37
CA ASP A 100 -2.42 -8.40 15.73
C ASP A 100 -2.15 -6.89 15.92
N PRO A 101 -3.19 -6.07 16.18
CA PRO A 101 -3.02 -4.64 16.44
C PRO A 101 -2.22 -4.34 17.72
N ASN A 102 -2.03 -5.31 18.61
CA ASN A 102 -1.26 -5.15 19.84
C ASN A 102 0.24 -5.47 19.67
N ASN A 103 0.64 -6.08 18.55
CA ASN A 103 2.04 -6.35 18.24
C ASN A 103 2.76 -5.08 17.79
N LYS A 104 3.10 -4.21 18.75
CA LYS A 104 3.76 -2.92 18.50
C LYS A 104 5.08 -3.04 17.74
N GLU A 105 5.86 -4.08 18.02
CA GLU A 105 7.15 -4.30 17.37
C GLU A 105 6.98 -4.72 15.89
N GLY A 106 6.05 -5.63 15.61
CA GLY A 106 5.70 -6.01 14.24
C GLY A 106 5.18 -4.83 13.44
N LEU A 107 4.29 -4.02 14.04
CA LEU A 107 3.77 -2.81 13.40
C LEU A 107 4.86 -1.77 13.16
N ALA A 108 5.80 -1.59 14.09
CA ALA A 108 6.93 -0.69 13.89
C ALA A 108 7.79 -1.12 12.70
N ARG A 109 8.16 -2.41 12.60
CA ARG A 109 8.91 -2.94 11.44
C ARG A 109 8.16 -2.78 10.12
N MET A 110 6.84 -3.01 10.13
CA MET A 110 5.98 -2.79 8.96
C MET A 110 6.03 -1.32 8.52
N GLN A 111 5.86 -0.39 9.46
CA GLN A 111 5.77 1.04 9.20
C GLN A 111 7.13 1.68 8.83
N GLU A 112 8.25 1.09 9.25
CA GLU A 112 9.59 1.46 8.77
C GLU A 112 9.74 1.26 7.26
N ILE A 113 9.07 0.26 6.68
CA ILE A 113 9.05 0.00 5.24
C ILE A 113 7.92 0.78 4.55
N ALA A 114 6.72 0.72 5.10
CA ALA A 114 5.51 1.26 4.48
C ALA A 114 4.67 2.01 5.53
N PRO A 115 4.95 3.31 5.74
CA PRO A 115 4.40 4.10 6.85
C PRO A 115 2.93 4.46 6.64
N PHE A 116 2.38 4.16 5.46
CA PHE A 116 0.97 4.33 5.13
C PHE A 116 0.08 3.17 5.62
N PHE A 117 0.66 2.03 6.03
CA PHE A 117 -0.12 0.95 6.61
C PHE A 117 -0.54 1.28 8.05
N THR A 118 -1.83 1.09 8.30
CA THR A 118 -2.42 1.16 9.64
C THR A 118 -3.18 -0.13 9.94
N PRO A 119 -3.20 -0.59 11.21
CA PRO A 119 -4.06 -1.69 11.60
C PRO A 119 -5.52 -1.38 11.28
N MET A 120 -6.23 -2.35 10.71
CA MET A 120 -7.65 -2.25 10.44
C MET A 120 -8.34 -3.61 10.51
N ASN A 121 -9.66 -3.60 10.51
CA ASN A 121 -10.46 -4.81 10.38
C ASN A 121 -11.05 -4.89 8.97
N ALA A 122 -10.64 -5.89 8.20
CA ALA A 122 -11.26 -6.18 6.92
C ALA A 122 -12.61 -6.86 7.15
N THR A 123 -13.68 -6.24 6.64
CA THR A 123 -15.07 -6.73 6.76
C THR A 123 -15.61 -7.31 5.46
N VAL A 124 -14.88 -7.13 4.35
CA VAL A 124 -15.25 -7.62 3.02
C VAL A 124 -14.03 -8.24 2.37
N GLY A 125 -14.19 -9.40 1.75
CA GLY A 125 -13.14 -10.02 0.95
C GLY A 125 -13.32 -11.53 0.82
N ALA A 126 -12.41 -12.15 0.08
CA ALA A 126 -12.29 -13.60 0.06
C ALA A 126 -12.06 -14.11 1.49
N THR A 127 -12.74 -15.18 1.88
CA THR A 127 -12.73 -15.76 3.24
C THR A 127 -13.26 -14.84 4.35
N ILE A 128 -13.85 -13.68 4.02
CA ILE A 128 -14.35 -12.67 4.98
C ILE A 128 -15.82 -12.33 4.66
N ASP A 129 -16.74 -12.73 5.53
CA ASP A 129 -18.20 -12.57 5.34
C ASP A 129 -18.82 -11.40 6.12
N GLY A 130 -17.99 -10.59 6.77
CA GLY A 130 -18.39 -9.42 7.58
C GLY A 130 -18.89 -9.74 8.98
N LYS A 131 -19.18 -11.01 9.32
CA LYS A 131 -19.63 -11.40 10.67
C LYS A 131 -18.47 -11.46 11.66
N GLN A 132 -17.32 -11.90 11.19
CA GLN A 132 -16.06 -11.89 11.93
C GLN A 132 -15.04 -11.09 11.12
N PRO A 133 -14.91 -9.78 11.39
CA PRO A 133 -13.91 -8.96 10.73
C PRO A 133 -12.51 -9.54 10.94
N ARG A 134 -11.69 -9.57 9.88
CA ARG A 134 -10.32 -10.06 9.91
C ARG A 134 -9.37 -8.94 10.33
N PRO A 135 -8.66 -9.05 11.46
CA PRO A 135 -7.59 -8.12 11.80
C PRO A 135 -6.49 -8.18 10.75
N THR A 136 -6.13 -7.04 10.18
CA THR A 136 -5.12 -6.91 9.13
C THR A 136 -4.48 -5.51 9.19
N ALA A 137 -3.60 -5.19 8.25
CA ALA A 137 -3.19 -3.82 7.99
C ALA A 137 -3.73 -3.37 6.62
N GLY A 138 -4.07 -2.11 6.51
CA GLY A 138 -4.55 -1.54 5.27
C GLY A 138 -4.20 -0.07 5.18
N TYR A 139 -4.63 0.52 4.09
CA TYR A 139 -4.33 1.90 3.77
C TYR A 139 -5.48 2.40 2.87
N ALA A 140 -5.75 3.70 2.86
CA ALA A 140 -6.80 4.29 2.03
C ALA A 140 -6.61 3.93 0.55
N TYR A 141 -7.62 3.27 -0.02
CA TYR A 141 -7.65 2.83 -1.41
C TYR A 141 -9.11 2.80 -1.89
N PRO A 142 -9.41 3.15 -3.15
CA PRO A 142 -8.50 3.56 -4.23
C PRO A 142 -7.86 4.94 -4.06
N VAL A 143 -6.78 5.19 -4.82
CA VAL A 143 -6.06 6.47 -4.82
C VAL A 143 -6.03 7.03 -6.24
N LEU A 144 -6.52 8.26 -6.43
CA LEU A 144 -6.37 9.01 -7.68
C LEU A 144 -5.16 9.93 -7.57
N ILE A 145 -4.19 9.77 -8.47
CA ILE A 145 -2.96 10.57 -8.49
C ILE A 145 -2.97 11.52 -9.68
N ALA A 146 -2.55 12.76 -9.45
CA ALA A 146 -2.25 13.75 -10.48
C ALA A 146 -0.79 14.20 -10.35
N MET A 147 -0.22 14.66 -11.47
CA MET A 147 1.09 15.33 -11.43
C MET A 147 0.94 16.72 -10.80
N ALA A 148 2.02 17.22 -10.21
CA ALA A 148 2.02 18.51 -9.51
C ALA A 148 1.78 19.71 -10.44
N ASP A 149 2.09 19.56 -11.73
CA ASP A 149 1.91 20.57 -12.77
C ASP A 149 0.59 20.45 -13.53
N GLN A 150 -0.30 19.55 -13.08
CA GLN A 150 -1.61 19.39 -13.71
C GLN A 150 -2.47 20.63 -13.48
N ASP A 151 -3.35 20.95 -14.43
CA ASP A 151 -4.28 22.08 -14.32
C ASP A 151 -5.13 21.97 -13.03
N PRO A 152 -5.04 22.93 -12.09
CA PRO A 152 -5.83 22.95 -10.86
C PRO A 152 -7.33 22.89 -11.10
N ASP A 153 -7.84 23.46 -12.19
CA ASP A 153 -9.26 23.43 -12.52
C ASP A 153 -9.70 22.03 -13.01
N LEU A 154 -8.85 21.33 -13.75
CA LEU A 154 -9.10 19.93 -14.11
C LEU A 154 -9.13 19.05 -12.86
N VAL A 155 -8.15 19.19 -11.97
CA VAL A 155 -8.07 18.39 -10.75
C VAL A 155 -9.25 18.68 -9.81
N TYR A 156 -9.64 19.95 -9.67
CA TYR A 156 -10.84 20.34 -8.92
C TYR A 156 -12.09 19.68 -9.50
N ASN A 157 -12.33 19.81 -10.81
CA ASN A 157 -13.53 19.27 -11.44
C ASN A 157 -13.57 17.73 -11.42
N MET A 158 -12.41 17.07 -11.54
CA MET A 158 -12.32 15.62 -11.39
C MET A 158 -12.64 15.19 -9.94
N THR A 159 -12.05 15.86 -8.94
CA THR A 159 -12.35 15.58 -7.53
C THR A 159 -13.83 15.77 -7.23
N LYS A 160 -14.41 16.89 -7.70
CA LYS A 160 -15.84 17.19 -7.60
C LYS A 160 -16.69 16.11 -8.25
N ALA A 161 -16.38 15.70 -9.48
CA ALA A 161 -17.15 14.66 -10.18
C ALA A 161 -17.10 13.32 -9.43
N MET A 162 -15.93 12.92 -8.94
CA MET A 162 -15.78 11.67 -8.17
C MET A 162 -16.61 11.69 -6.89
N VAL A 163 -16.67 12.83 -6.19
CA VAL A 163 -17.34 12.93 -4.89
C VAL A 163 -18.84 13.19 -5.03
N ASP A 164 -19.24 14.15 -5.89
CA ASP A 164 -20.65 14.52 -6.08
C ASP A 164 -21.45 13.43 -6.79
N LEU A 165 -20.80 12.61 -7.64
CA LEU A 165 -21.45 11.52 -8.38
C LEU A 165 -21.27 10.15 -7.72
N PHE A 166 -20.69 10.07 -6.52
CA PHE A 166 -20.43 8.78 -5.84
C PHE A 166 -21.68 7.90 -5.78
N ASP A 167 -22.82 8.44 -5.37
CA ASP A 167 -24.09 7.70 -5.28
C ASP A 167 -24.57 7.12 -6.63
N VAL A 168 -24.13 7.69 -7.76
CA VAL A 168 -24.49 7.22 -9.10
C VAL A 168 -23.70 5.95 -9.47
N TYR A 169 -22.44 5.87 -9.03
CA TYR A 169 -21.56 4.76 -9.41
C TYR A 169 -21.27 3.76 -8.28
N ASP A 170 -21.70 4.03 -7.04
CA ASP A 170 -21.56 3.11 -5.93
C ASP A 170 -22.20 1.74 -6.23
N GLY A 171 -21.61 0.68 -5.69
CA GLY A 171 -22.01 -0.71 -5.93
C GLY A 171 -21.65 -1.30 -7.30
N ASN A 172 -21.15 -0.51 -8.26
CA ASN A 172 -20.88 -1.01 -9.63
C ASN A 172 -19.54 -1.73 -9.80
N ALA A 173 -18.66 -1.75 -8.79
CA ALA A 173 -17.40 -2.49 -8.82
C ALA A 173 -16.93 -2.93 -7.42
N PRO A 174 -16.21 -4.05 -7.30
CA PRO A 174 -15.57 -4.44 -6.04
C PRO A 174 -14.64 -3.34 -5.50
N GLY A 175 -14.82 -2.96 -4.23
CA GLY A 175 -14.00 -1.94 -3.58
C GLY A 175 -14.34 -0.50 -3.93
N ILE A 176 -15.39 -0.26 -4.74
CA ILE A 176 -15.81 1.09 -5.15
C ILE A 176 -16.15 2.00 -3.97
N SER A 177 -16.62 1.42 -2.85
CA SER A 177 -16.94 2.15 -1.62
C SER A 177 -15.76 2.89 -1.00
N GLY A 178 -14.52 2.57 -1.37
CA GLY A 178 -13.34 3.34 -0.95
C GLY A 178 -13.30 4.77 -1.50
N TRP A 179 -14.06 5.09 -2.55
CA TRP A 179 -14.20 6.45 -3.08
C TRP A 179 -15.14 7.33 -2.26
N SER A 180 -15.88 6.78 -1.30
CA SER A 180 -16.80 7.58 -0.49
C SER A 180 -16.03 8.65 0.30
N LYS A 181 -16.64 9.82 0.47
CA LYS A 181 -15.98 10.97 1.12
C LYS A 181 -15.58 10.69 2.58
N ASP A 182 -16.30 9.82 3.28
CA ASP A 182 -16.01 9.42 4.67
C ASP A 182 -14.83 8.43 4.79
N LYS A 183 -14.29 7.96 3.66
CA LYS A 183 -13.12 7.08 3.59
C LYS A 183 -11.83 7.80 3.19
N GLN A 184 -11.91 9.09 2.90
CA GLN A 184 -10.75 9.87 2.47
C GLN A 184 -9.80 10.16 3.62
N ASN A 185 -8.50 10.03 3.35
CA ASN A 185 -7.45 10.26 4.34
C ASN A 185 -6.64 11.52 4.02
N PHE A 186 -6.95 12.62 4.69
CA PHE A 186 -6.25 13.90 4.49
C PHE A 186 -4.87 13.99 5.17
N SER A 187 -4.46 12.97 5.92
CA SER A 187 -3.12 12.86 6.52
C SER A 187 -2.27 11.77 5.86
N TRP A 188 -2.47 11.55 4.55
CA TRP A 188 -1.77 10.55 3.76
C TRP A 188 -0.28 10.83 3.53
N VAL A 189 0.44 9.95 2.84
CA VAL A 189 1.91 10.05 2.65
C VAL A 189 2.35 10.90 1.45
N VAL A 190 1.42 11.31 0.58
CA VAL A 190 1.69 12.19 -0.56
C VAL A 190 0.91 13.50 -0.46
N PRO A 191 1.46 14.64 -0.94
CA PRO A 191 0.73 15.89 -0.95
C PRO A 191 -0.56 15.81 -1.78
N TYR A 192 -1.60 16.49 -1.31
CA TYR A 192 -2.79 16.79 -2.10
C TYR A 192 -2.52 17.93 -3.06
N HIS A 193 -3.06 17.81 -4.26
CA HIS A 193 -3.01 18.84 -5.29
C HIS A 193 -3.92 20.03 -4.93
N ASP A 194 -3.52 21.26 -5.25
CA ASP A 194 -4.25 22.49 -4.91
C ASP A 194 -5.71 22.49 -5.37
N GLY A 195 -5.96 21.97 -6.59
CA GLY A 195 -7.33 21.77 -7.12
C GLY A 195 -8.20 20.85 -6.25
N ALA A 196 -7.64 19.75 -5.74
CA ALA A 196 -8.35 18.84 -4.85
C ALA A 196 -8.57 19.49 -3.47
N VAL A 197 -7.55 20.15 -2.92
CA VAL A 197 -7.64 20.92 -1.67
C VAL A 197 -8.75 21.96 -1.75
N ARG A 198 -8.86 22.68 -2.88
CA ARG A 198 -9.93 23.66 -3.13
C ARG A 198 -11.32 23.04 -2.98
N TYR A 199 -11.55 21.88 -3.59
CA TYR A 199 -12.85 21.19 -3.49
C TYR A 199 -13.12 20.66 -2.07
N TRP A 200 -12.14 20.02 -1.42
CA TRP A 200 -12.32 19.52 -0.06
C TRP A 200 -12.57 20.65 0.95
N LYS A 201 -11.96 21.82 0.77
CA LYS A 201 -12.27 23.05 1.52
C LYS A 201 -13.70 23.54 1.28
N GLU A 202 -14.15 23.55 0.02
CA GLU A 202 -15.51 23.99 -0.36
C GLU A 202 -16.60 23.17 0.35
N ILE A 203 -16.43 21.86 0.47
CA ILE A 203 -17.39 20.98 1.14
C ILE A 203 -17.13 20.80 2.65
N GLY A 204 -16.19 21.56 3.22
CA GLY A 204 -15.92 21.60 4.66
C GLY A 204 -15.22 20.37 5.23
N LEU A 205 -14.56 19.56 4.39
CA LEU A 205 -13.83 18.36 4.84
C LEU A 205 -12.31 18.56 4.96
N TRP A 206 -11.78 19.66 4.45
CA TRP A 206 -10.37 20.01 4.61
C TRP A 206 -10.14 20.86 5.86
N THR A 207 -9.46 20.29 6.86
CA THR A 207 -9.21 20.95 8.15
C THR A 207 -7.86 21.67 8.20
N ASP A 208 -7.62 22.43 9.27
CA ASP A 208 -6.32 23.07 9.52
C ASP A 208 -5.22 22.02 9.75
N GLU A 209 -5.54 20.89 10.39
CA GLU A 209 -4.63 19.77 10.55
C GLU A 209 -4.24 19.15 9.21
N ALA A 210 -5.20 18.96 8.30
CA ALA A 210 -4.94 18.51 6.94
C ALA A 210 -4.03 19.50 6.19
N ASN A 211 -4.28 20.80 6.35
CA ASN A 211 -3.43 21.84 5.76
C ASN A 211 -2.00 21.77 6.29
N ALA A 212 -1.82 21.72 7.61
CA ALA A 212 -0.50 21.65 8.24
C ALA A 212 0.27 20.38 7.85
N HIS A 213 -0.42 19.25 7.74
CA HIS A 213 0.18 18.00 7.28
C HIS A 213 0.62 18.08 5.81
N ASN A 214 -0.24 18.61 4.93
CA ASN A 214 0.08 18.80 3.52
C ASN A 214 1.27 19.76 3.32
N ASP A 215 1.31 20.87 4.06
CA ASP A 215 2.41 21.82 4.05
C ASP A 215 3.74 21.17 4.48
N ASN A 216 3.70 20.27 5.47
CA ASN A 216 4.87 19.50 5.88
C ASN A 216 5.34 18.53 4.77
N LEU A 217 4.42 17.87 4.07
CA LEU A 217 4.77 17.04 2.92
C LEU A 217 5.37 17.86 1.78
N MET A 218 4.85 19.07 1.51
CA MET A 218 5.41 19.98 0.51
C MET A 218 6.85 20.41 0.87
N LYS A 219 7.11 20.71 2.14
CA LYS A 219 8.49 20.99 2.62
C LYS A 219 9.40 19.77 2.45
N ARG A 220 8.91 18.58 2.75
CA ARG A 220 9.63 17.32 2.53
C ARG A 220 9.99 17.14 1.05
N GLN A 221 9.04 17.38 0.14
CA GLN A 221 9.28 17.28 -1.31
C GLN A 221 10.28 18.33 -1.80
N ALA A 222 10.22 19.56 -1.28
CA ALA A 222 11.19 20.61 -1.60
C ALA A 222 12.61 20.23 -1.16
N ALA A 223 12.77 19.62 0.02
CA ALA A 223 14.06 19.12 0.49
C ALA A 223 14.63 18.01 -0.42
N LEU A 224 13.79 17.06 -0.83
CA LEU A 224 14.17 16.02 -1.78
C LEU A 224 14.53 16.60 -3.15
N ARG A 225 13.76 17.58 -3.64
CA ARG A 225 14.04 18.24 -4.92
C ARG A 225 15.37 18.98 -4.89
N ALA A 226 15.65 19.73 -3.83
CA ALA A 226 16.93 20.42 -3.65
C ALA A 226 18.11 19.44 -3.64
N ALA A 227 17.97 18.31 -2.93
CA ALA A 227 18.99 17.26 -2.92
C ALA A 227 19.20 16.62 -4.29
N TRP A 228 18.10 16.38 -5.03
CA TRP A 228 18.14 15.85 -6.39
C TRP A 228 18.87 16.80 -7.34
N ASP A 229 18.53 18.09 -7.32
CA ASP A 229 19.14 19.09 -8.19
C ASP A 229 20.64 19.26 -7.88
N GLN A 230 21.00 19.27 -6.60
CA GLN A 230 22.39 19.30 -6.16
C GLN A 230 23.16 18.06 -6.65
N LEU A 231 22.63 16.85 -6.43
CA LEU A 231 23.30 15.62 -6.87
C LEU A 231 23.40 15.53 -8.40
N SER A 232 22.34 15.93 -9.11
CA SER A 232 22.29 15.99 -10.57
C SER A 232 23.44 16.84 -11.13
N SER A 233 23.74 17.97 -10.49
CA SER A 233 24.84 18.85 -10.91
C SER A 233 26.24 18.27 -10.68
N GLN A 234 26.36 17.31 -9.75
CA GLN A 234 27.63 16.64 -9.45
C GLN A 234 27.94 15.48 -10.40
N ASN A 235 26.91 14.98 -11.11
CA ASN A 235 27.03 13.88 -12.07
C ASN A 235 27.84 12.67 -11.55
N PRO A 236 27.42 12.05 -10.43
CA PRO A 236 28.15 10.93 -9.82
C PRO A 236 28.18 9.71 -10.76
N GLU A 237 29.30 8.98 -10.73
CA GLU A 237 29.43 7.73 -11.51
C GLU A 237 28.41 6.67 -11.06
N ASN A 238 28.17 6.56 -9.75
CA ASN A 238 27.15 5.67 -9.18
C ASN A 238 25.94 6.50 -8.68
N TRP A 239 25.00 6.77 -9.58
CA TRP A 239 23.81 7.55 -9.26
C TRP A 239 22.97 6.94 -8.14
N GLU A 240 22.77 5.62 -8.15
CA GLU A 240 21.85 4.94 -7.24
C GLU A 240 22.33 5.04 -5.78
N GLU A 241 23.59 4.69 -5.53
CA GLU A 241 24.21 4.79 -4.21
C GLU A 241 24.27 6.24 -3.73
N ALA A 242 24.68 7.15 -4.62
CA ALA A 242 24.79 8.57 -4.28
C ALA A 242 23.42 9.19 -3.99
N TRP A 243 22.38 8.81 -4.73
CA TRP A 243 21.01 9.26 -4.50
C TRP A 243 20.43 8.69 -3.21
N ASP A 244 20.65 7.39 -2.92
CA ASP A 244 20.20 6.81 -1.66
C ASP A 244 20.80 7.54 -0.45
N LYS A 245 22.10 7.86 -0.50
CA LYS A 245 22.75 8.65 0.54
C LYS A 245 22.20 10.07 0.61
N ALA A 246 22.17 10.80 -0.51
CA ALA A 246 21.78 12.20 -0.56
C ALA A 246 20.33 12.44 -0.10
N ARG A 247 19.39 11.60 -0.54
CA ARG A 247 17.98 11.72 -0.14
C ARG A 247 17.78 11.44 1.35
N ARG A 248 18.51 10.47 1.93
CA ARG A 248 18.45 10.17 3.37
C ARG A 248 18.99 11.34 4.18
N ASP A 249 20.13 11.89 3.79
CA ASP A 249 20.76 13.01 4.49
C ASP A 249 19.87 14.26 4.44
N ALA A 250 19.26 14.55 3.28
CA ALA A 250 18.33 15.66 3.12
C ALA A 250 17.08 15.53 4.01
N LEU A 251 16.49 14.33 4.06
CA LEU A 251 15.34 14.07 4.93
C LEU A 251 15.70 14.22 6.42
N LYS A 252 16.83 13.67 6.85
CA LYS A 252 17.32 13.80 8.24
C LYS A 252 17.58 15.27 8.61
N ALA A 253 18.25 16.01 7.74
CA ALA A 253 18.57 17.43 7.96
C ALA A 253 17.30 18.28 8.08
N GLY A 254 16.25 17.94 7.33
CA GLY A 254 14.94 18.60 7.42
C GLY A 254 14.04 18.12 8.56
N GLY A 255 14.47 17.14 9.37
CA GLY A 255 13.65 16.54 10.42
C GLY A 255 12.47 15.71 9.90
N PHE A 256 12.55 15.23 8.66
CA PHE A 256 11.51 14.42 8.03
C PHE A 256 11.73 12.92 8.28
N GLY A 257 10.65 12.14 8.25
CA GLY A 257 10.73 10.68 8.25
C GLY A 257 11.54 10.16 7.05
N VAL A 258 12.52 9.30 7.33
CA VAL A 258 13.43 8.72 6.34
C VAL A 258 12.84 7.43 5.79
N VAL A 259 11.76 7.56 5.03
CA VAL A 259 11.04 6.45 4.41
C VAL A 259 10.71 6.82 2.95
N PHE A 260 10.78 5.87 2.03
CA PHE A 260 10.59 6.06 0.59
C PHE A 260 10.20 4.76 -0.09
#